data_AF-A0A7V2YB81-F1
#
_entry.id   AF-A0A7V2YB81-F1
#
_cell.length_a   1.000
_cell.length_b   1.000
_cell.length_c   1.000
_cell.angle_alpha   90.00
_cell.angle_beta   90.00
_cell.angle_gamma   90.00
#
_symmetry.space_group_name_H-M   'P 1'
#
loop_
_entity.id
_entity.type
_entity.pdbx_description
1 polymer ?
#
loop_
_entity_poly.entity_id
_entity_poly.type
_entity_poly.pdbx_seq_one_letter_code
_entity_poly.pdbx_strand_id
1 'polypeptide(L)'
;MGTILKILGAGGTLKSLWPSVAETAQASVAPPDLGTWLGRAMEYKASCPLVEDFAEGQIWIQKVSSSRKYFVGMKTRLKGIVGVLSLQRTDLLASVVQWEPKKGRFVPLWHADQVARQGSWRRKVLVFQEEGEAFTEYKLSPEGSKRKHVPPQGRPLDDPLSSFLNWRAGVYGPLRPGQVFLIDNLARREPLTLRLTIASEEEARSKRPTSQAENWSFLLRADLEKEVAESLRGSLEGWLDEQWVVLFAKANNVRLLGEVWARLSGKWMLLEPELRSSPEPPLEKLKWEI
;
A
#
# COMPACT_ATOMS: atom_id res chain seq x y z
N MET A 1 -8.67 57.76 -38.88
CA MET A 1 -9.17 56.36 -38.92
C MET A 1 -9.15 55.86 -37.48
N GLY A 2 -10.21 56.01 -36.69
CA GLY A 2 -11.49 55.32 -36.79
C GLY A 2 -11.59 54.34 -35.59
N THR A 3 -11.90 54.74 -34.36
CA THR A 3 -13.22 55.12 -33.78
C THR A 3 -13.97 53.91 -33.16
N ILE A 4 -14.12 53.95 -31.81
CA ILE A 4 -15.30 53.55 -30.96
C ILE A 4 -15.60 52.04 -30.81
N LEU A 5 -15.65 51.39 -29.62
CA LEU A 5 -16.38 51.55 -28.34
C LEU A 5 -17.89 51.19 -28.36
N LYS A 6 -18.36 50.57 -27.26
CA LYS A 6 -19.74 50.16 -26.88
C LYS A 6 -20.09 48.71 -27.29
N ILE A 7 -20.74 47.87 -26.46
CA ILE A 7 -21.88 48.11 -25.56
C ILE A 7 -21.83 47.19 -24.33
N LEU A 8 -22.14 47.79 -23.17
CA LEU A 8 -22.61 47.18 -21.92
C LEU A 8 -24.08 46.76 -22.04
N GLY A 9 -24.44 45.60 -21.49
CA GLY A 9 -25.73 45.40 -20.82
C GLY A 9 -26.80 44.60 -21.56
N ALA A 10 -26.97 43.34 -21.15
CA ALA A 10 -28.28 42.71 -21.03
C ALA A 10 -28.19 41.65 -19.92
N GLY A 11 -29.03 41.80 -18.90
CA GLY A 11 -29.10 40.89 -17.76
C GLY A 11 -29.48 39.48 -18.21
N GLY A 12 -28.54 38.56 -18.06
CA GLY A 12 -28.79 37.13 -18.12
C GLY A 12 -28.21 36.52 -16.85
N THR A 13 -29.07 36.14 -15.91
CA THR A 13 -28.70 35.27 -14.80
C THR A 13 -28.16 33.99 -15.42
N LEU A 14 -26.84 33.84 -15.48
CA LEU A 14 -26.18 32.58 -15.78
C LEU A 14 -26.53 31.63 -14.63
N LYS A 15 -27.70 30.99 -14.71
CA LYS A 15 -27.99 29.77 -13.97
C LYS A 15 -26.88 28.82 -14.34
N SER A 16 -25.97 28.59 -13.41
CA SER A 16 -24.90 27.62 -13.52
C SER A 16 -25.49 26.31 -14.04
N LEU A 17 -25.06 25.91 -15.25
CA LEU A 17 -25.33 24.60 -15.84
C LEU A 17 -24.53 23.49 -15.16
N TRP A 18 -24.23 23.65 -13.87
CA TRP A 18 -23.72 22.59 -13.03
C TRP A 18 -24.91 22.02 -12.28
N PRO A 19 -25.18 20.70 -12.40
CA PRO A 19 -26.10 20.08 -11.47
C PRO A 19 -25.56 20.37 -10.08
N SER A 20 -26.37 21.02 -9.26
CA SER A 20 -26.21 20.99 -7.81
C SER A 20 -26.06 19.52 -7.46
N VAL A 21 -24.84 19.08 -7.17
CA VAL A 21 -24.61 17.78 -6.56
C VAL A 21 -25.33 17.89 -5.23
N ALA A 22 -26.55 17.36 -5.19
CA ALA A 22 -27.20 17.06 -3.94
C ALA A 22 -26.18 16.18 -3.20
N GLU A 23 -25.55 16.77 -2.19
CA GLU A 23 -24.66 16.10 -1.29
C GLU A 23 -25.53 15.16 -0.48
N THR A 24 -25.90 14.04 -1.10
CA THR A 24 -26.45 12.89 -0.40
C THR A 24 -25.36 12.54 0.60
N ALA A 25 -25.61 12.83 1.88
CA ALA A 25 -24.70 12.52 2.97
C ALA A 25 -24.49 10.99 3.01
N GLN A 26 -23.57 10.51 2.18
CA GLN A 26 -23.19 9.11 2.13
C GLN A 26 -22.43 8.80 3.42
N ALA A 27 -22.80 7.69 4.06
CA ALA A 27 -22.19 7.25 5.31
C ALA A 27 -20.66 7.14 5.12
N SER A 28 -19.91 7.95 5.86
CA SER A 28 -18.45 7.87 5.90
C SER A 28 -18.03 7.04 7.09
N VAL A 29 -17.14 6.07 6.88
CA VAL A 29 -16.54 5.31 7.98
C VAL A 29 -15.20 5.94 8.34
N ALA A 30 -15.05 6.32 9.60
CA ALA A 30 -13.80 6.85 10.14
C ALA A 30 -12.70 5.76 10.14
N PRO A 31 -11.42 6.14 10.05
CA PRO A 31 -10.33 5.19 10.23
C PRO A 31 -10.43 4.48 11.60
N PRO A 32 -10.12 3.18 11.67
CA PRO A 32 -10.01 2.50 12.96
C PRO A 32 -8.84 3.07 13.76
N ASP A 33 -8.89 2.95 15.09
CA ASP A 33 -7.74 3.24 15.93
C ASP A 33 -6.57 2.31 15.57
N LEU A 34 -5.40 2.89 15.31
CA LEU A 34 -4.19 2.13 14.97
C LEU A 34 -3.84 1.13 16.08
N GLY A 35 -4.18 1.44 17.34
CA GLY A 35 -4.00 0.55 18.49
C GLY A 35 -4.64 -0.83 18.30
N THR A 36 -5.73 -0.93 17.54
CA THR A 36 -6.39 -2.22 17.23
C THR A 36 -5.55 -3.16 16.37
N TRP A 37 -4.44 -2.68 15.80
CA TRP A 37 -3.57 -3.41 14.87
C TRP A 37 -2.18 -3.69 15.42
N LEU A 38 -1.77 -2.96 16.44
CA LEU A 38 -0.44 -3.09 17.01
C LEU A 38 -0.26 -4.47 17.63
N GLY A 39 0.85 -5.11 17.31
CA GLY A 39 1.17 -6.46 17.79
C GLY A 39 0.33 -7.55 17.13
N ARG A 40 -0.39 -7.27 16.03
CA ARG A 40 -1.14 -8.27 15.27
C ARG A 40 -0.47 -8.57 13.93
N ALA A 41 -0.60 -9.81 13.51
CA ALA A 41 -0.31 -10.24 12.15
C ALA A 41 -1.58 -10.66 11.42
N MET A 42 -1.61 -10.38 10.12
CA MET A 42 -2.63 -10.88 9.19
C MET A 42 -1.96 -11.82 8.20
N GLU A 43 -2.50 -13.03 8.06
CA GLU A 43 -2.04 -13.99 7.04
C GLU A 43 -3.00 -13.98 5.86
N TYR A 44 -2.41 -14.18 4.70
CA TYR A 44 -3.07 -14.26 3.43
C TYR A 44 -2.61 -15.50 2.70
N LYS A 45 -3.54 -16.17 2.04
CA LYS A 45 -3.25 -17.26 1.10
C LYS A 45 -3.65 -16.83 -0.30
N ALA A 46 -2.75 -17.00 -1.26
CA ALA A 46 -2.98 -16.67 -2.65
C ALA A 46 -3.18 -17.92 -3.51
N SER A 47 -4.11 -17.83 -4.43
CA SER A 47 -4.53 -18.88 -5.36
C SER A 47 -4.75 -18.29 -6.75
N CYS A 48 -4.70 -19.15 -7.77
CA CYS A 48 -5.08 -18.83 -9.14
C CYS A 48 -5.98 -19.94 -9.68
N PRO A 49 -6.58 -19.81 -10.88
CA PRO A 49 -7.48 -20.83 -11.43
C PRO A 49 -6.88 -22.24 -11.53
N LEU A 50 -5.56 -22.35 -11.60
CA LEU A 50 -4.85 -23.61 -11.81
C LEU A 50 -4.24 -24.19 -10.53
N VAL A 51 -3.97 -23.36 -9.52
CA VAL A 51 -3.23 -23.76 -8.32
C VAL A 51 -3.77 -23.04 -7.10
N GLU A 52 -4.27 -23.81 -6.14
CA GLU A 52 -4.68 -23.29 -4.83
C GLU A 52 -3.49 -23.09 -3.90
N ASP A 53 -3.57 -22.09 -3.04
CA ASP A 53 -2.61 -21.80 -1.95
C ASP A 53 -1.15 -21.78 -2.43
N PHE A 54 -0.90 -21.32 -3.66
CA PHE A 54 0.42 -21.29 -4.27
C PHE A 54 1.35 -20.25 -3.63
N ALA A 55 0.81 -19.32 -2.83
CA ALA A 55 1.61 -18.41 -2.01
C ALA A 55 0.96 -18.13 -0.66
N GLU A 56 1.78 -17.79 0.31
CA GLU A 56 1.36 -17.20 1.58
C GLU A 56 1.96 -15.81 1.73
N GLY A 57 1.24 -14.94 2.45
CA GLY A 57 1.68 -13.61 2.80
C GLY A 57 1.35 -13.32 4.25
N GLN A 58 2.21 -12.61 4.94
CA GLN A 58 1.98 -12.12 6.29
C GLN A 58 2.31 -10.63 6.31
N ILE A 59 1.46 -9.82 6.94
CA ILE A 59 1.74 -8.42 7.25
C ILE A 59 1.53 -8.18 8.74
N TRP A 60 2.42 -7.40 9.34
CA TRP A 60 2.36 -7.11 10.76
C TRP A 60 2.84 -5.69 11.08
N ILE A 61 2.33 -5.15 12.18
CA ILE A 61 2.64 -3.80 12.66
C ILE A 61 3.05 -3.89 14.13
N GLN A 62 4.15 -3.24 14.47
CA GLN A 62 4.65 -3.15 15.83
C GLN A 62 5.04 -1.72 16.17
N LYS A 63 4.86 -1.32 17.43
CA LYS A 63 5.42 -0.09 17.94
C LYS A 63 6.86 -0.34 18.38
N VAL A 64 7.78 0.52 17.97
CA VAL A 64 9.19 0.40 18.36
C VAL A 64 9.36 1.11 19.70
N SER A 65 9.49 0.34 20.77
CA SER A 65 9.67 0.82 22.15
C SER A 65 8.62 1.87 22.60
N SER A 66 8.96 2.74 23.56
CA SER A 66 8.12 3.88 23.98
C SER A 66 8.17 5.07 23.02
N SER A 67 8.77 4.91 21.84
CA SER A 67 8.95 5.98 20.87
C SER A 67 7.70 6.25 20.01
N ARG A 68 7.77 7.28 19.17
CA ARG A 68 6.77 7.55 18.10
C ARG A 68 7.04 6.76 16.82
N LYS A 69 7.92 5.75 16.87
CA LYS A 69 8.30 4.94 15.72
C LYS A 69 7.53 3.64 15.68
N TYR A 70 7.27 3.18 14.45
CA TYR A 70 6.54 1.96 14.16
C TYR A 70 7.32 1.16 13.13
N PHE A 71 7.32 -0.15 13.32
CA PHE A 71 7.84 -1.12 12.38
C PHE A 71 6.68 -1.79 11.67
N VAL A 72 6.76 -1.88 10.36
CA VAL A 72 5.82 -2.64 9.53
C VAL A 72 6.62 -3.64 8.74
N GLY A 73 6.20 -4.90 8.79
CA GLY A 73 6.80 -5.95 7.98
C GLY A 73 5.75 -6.63 7.12
N MET A 74 6.18 -7.06 5.95
CA MET A 74 5.41 -7.93 5.08
C MET A 74 6.34 -9.01 4.54
N LYS A 75 5.94 -10.27 4.66
CA LYS A 75 6.68 -11.43 4.16
C LYS A 75 5.78 -12.23 3.27
N THR A 76 6.23 -12.56 2.07
CA THR A 76 5.50 -13.43 1.14
C THR A 76 6.39 -14.58 0.70
N ARG A 77 5.79 -15.74 0.48
CA ARG A 77 6.50 -16.96 0.08
C ARG A 77 5.67 -17.75 -0.93
N LEU A 78 6.32 -18.15 -2.02
CA LEU A 78 5.73 -19.09 -2.98
C LEU A 78 5.86 -20.54 -2.48
N LYS A 79 4.80 -21.33 -2.64
CA LYS A 79 4.65 -22.71 -2.16
C LYS A 79 4.41 -23.71 -3.30
N GLY A 80 4.52 -25.00 -2.98
CA GLY A 80 4.19 -26.09 -3.89
C GLY A 80 5.04 -26.08 -5.16
N ILE A 81 4.43 -26.48 -6.28
CA ILE A 81 5.12 -26.54 -7.58
C ILE A 81 5.59 -25.17 -8.06
N VAL A 82 4.82 -24.11 -7.79
CA VAL A 82 5.22 -22.71 -8.08
C VAL A 82 6.42 -22.30 -7.23
N GLY A 83 6.44 -22.73 -5.96
CA GLY A 83 7.58 -22.60 -5.06
C GLY A 83 8.84 -23.28 -5.60
N VAL A 84 8.74 -24.54 -6.06
CA VAL A 84 9.88 -25.27 -6.65
C VAL A 84 10.40 -24.56 -7.90
N LEU A 85 9.52 -24.21 -8.84
CA LEU A 85 9.88 -23.53 -10.09
C LEU A 85 10.48 -22.12 -9.86
N SER A 86 10.10 -21.46 -8.77
CA SER A 86 10.62 -20.15 -8.39
C SER A 86 11.86 -20.20 -7.48
N LEU A 87 12.41 -21.39 -7.24
CA LEU A 87 13.53 -21.61 -6.32
C LEU A 87 13.21 -21.13 -4.90
N GLN A 88 11.99 -21.42 -4.44
CA GLN A 88 11.46 -21.07 -3.12
C GLN A 88 11.54 -19.56 -2.83
N ARG A 89 11.17 -18.75 -3.83
CA ARG A 89 11.19 -17.28 -3.72
C ARG A 89 10.44 -16.82 -2.48
N THR A 90 11.12 -15.99 -1.70
CA THR A 90 10.57 -15.27 -0.54
C THR A 90 10.83 -13.78 -0.75
N ASP A 91 9.80 -12.96 -0.65
CA ASP A 91 9.93 -11.51 -0.65
C ASP A 91 9.66 -10.99 0.77
N LEU A 92 10.49 -10.07 1.24
CA LEU A 92 10.41 -9.46 2.56
C LEU A 92 10.49 -7.95 2.39
N LEU A 93 9.41 -7.26 2.72
CA LEU A 93 9.36 -5.80 2.81
C LEU A 93 9.33 -5.42 4.28
N ALA A 94 10.06 -4.38 4.65
CA ALA A 94 10.05 -3.85 6.00
C ALA A 94 10.23 -2.34 5.96
N SER A 95 9.55 -1.62 6.84
CA SER A 95 9.70 -0.17 6.98
C SER A 95 9.70 0.24 8.45
N VAL A 96 10.52 1.23 8.77
CA VAL A 96 10.44 1.99 10.01
C VAL A 96 9.90 3.36 9.66
N VAL A 97 8.81 3.73 10.30
CA VAL A 97 8.15 5.01 10.12
C VAL A 97 8.03 5.73 11.46
N GLN A 98 7.87 7.04 11.43
CA GLN A 98 7.65 7.86 12.60
C GLN A 98 6.36 8.66 12.46
N TRP A 99 5.52 8.64 13.50
CA TRP A 99 4.37 9.53 13.57
C TRP A 99 4.85 10.97 13.80
N GLU A 100 4.48 11.87 12.89
CA GLU A 100 4.73 13.31 13.01
C GLU A 100 3.41 14.05 13.29
N PRO A 101 3.12 14.41 14.56
CA PRO A 101 1.86 15.01 14.94
C PRO A 101 1.56 16.33 14.22
N LYS A 102 2.58 17.14 13.92
CA LYS A 102 2.37 18.43 13.24
C LYS A 102 1.86 18.24 11.81
N LYS A 103 2.27 17.16 11.16
CA LYS A 103 1.83 16.80 9.80
C LYS A 103 0.61 15.88 9.79
N GLY A 104 0.25 15.31 10.94
CA GLY A 104 -0.85 14.35 11.07
C GLY A 104 -0.63 13.08 10.25
N ARG A 105 0.61 12.63 10.06
CA ARG A 105 0.94 11.45 9.24
C ARG A 105 2.22 10.74 9.69
N PHE A 106 2.39 9.52 9.20
CA PHE A 106 3.66 8.80 9.24
C PHE A 106 4.63 9.32 8.18
N VAL A 107 5.87 9.51 8.60
CA VAL A 107 7.01 9.84 7.75
C VAL A 107 7.93 8.62 7.70
N PRO A 108 8.29 8.11 6.52
CA PRO A 108 9.23 7.01 6.41
C PRO A 108 10.62 7.46 6.84
N LEU A 109 11.28 6.65 7.67
CA LEU A 109 12.69 6.83 8.03
C LEU A 109 13.57 5.85 7.27
N TRP A 110 13.02 4.65 7.06
CA TRP A 110 13.76 3.54 6.51
C TRP A 110 12.81 2.53 5.86
N HIS A 111 13.23 1.97 4.73
CA HIS A 111 12.52 0.90 4.04
C HIS A 111 13.50 -0.12 3.45
N ALA A 112 13.17 -1.39 3.47
CA ALA A 112 13.84 -2.39 2.66
C ALA A 112 12.89 -3.35 1.95
N ASP A 113 13.41 -3.86 0.84
CA ASP A 113 12.81 -4.87 -0.01
C ASP A 113 13.90 -5.93 -0.28
N GLN A 114 13.72 -7.12 0.28
CA GLN A 114 14.59 -8.27 0.07
C GLN A 114 13.86 -9.35 -0.73
N VAL A 115 14.47 -9.76 -1.83
CA VAL A 115 14.05 -10.93 -2.59
C VAL A 115 15.09 -12.02 -2.41
N ALA A 116 14.70 -13.13 -1.78
CA ALA A 116 15.55 -14.29 -1.56
C ALA A 116 15.06 -15.49 -2.39
N ARG A 117 16.00 -16.27 -2.92
CA ARG A 117 15.80 -17.53 -3.63
C ARG A 117 16.83 -18.53 -3.13
N GLN A 118 16.69 -19.81 -3.48
CA GLN A 118 17.69 -20.82 -3.16
C GLN A 118 19.07 -20.40 -3.73
N GLY A 119 20.03 -20.17 -2.84
CA GLY A 119 21.42 -19.81 -3.19
C GLY A 119 21.68 -18.35 -3.56
N SER A 120 20.68 -17.47 -3.59
CA SER A 120 20.89 -16.05 -3.96
C SER A 120 19.89 -15.13 -3.27
N TRP A 121 20.30 -13.90 -2.98
CA TRP A 121 19.42 -12.86 -2.46
C TRP A 121 19.84 -11.50 -2.98
N ARG A 122 18.89 -10.57 -3.02
CA ARG A 122 19.14 -9.15 -3.24
C ARG A 122 18.31 -8.35 -2.26
N ARG A 123 18.89 -7.32 -1.66
CA ARG A 123 18.21 -6.40 -0.77
C ARG A 123 18.39 -4.98 -1.28
N LYS A 124 17.29 -4.26 -1.43
CA LYS A 124 17.28 -2.82 -1.64
C LYS A 124 16.90 -2.16 -0.34
N VAL A 125 17.64 -1.13 0.06
CA VAL A 125 17.39 -0.36 1.27
C VAL A 125 17.29 1.11 0.91
N LEU A 126 16.27 1.80 1.41
CA LEU A 126 16.08 3.23 1.31
C LEU A 126 16.22 3.84 2.71
N VAL A 127 17.11 4.80 2.86
CA VAL A 127 17.26 5.59 4.08
C VAL A 127 16.76 7.00 3.77
N PHE A 128 15.64 7.38 4.36
CA PHE A 128 14.98 8.65 4.09
C PHE A 128 15.59 9.78 4.93
N GLN A 129 15.60 10.96 4.32
CA GLN A 129 16.16 12.20 4.84
C GLN A 129 15.15 13.32 4.55
N GLU A 130 15.31 14.47 5.23
CA GLU A 130 14.49 15.66 4.95
C GLU A 130 12.99 15.34 4.96
N GLU A 131 12.54 14.65 6.01
CA GLU A 131 11.13 14.30 6.21
C GLU A 131 10.50 13.50 5.05
N GLY A 132 11.32 12.74 4.31
CA GLY A 132 10.89 11.87 3.22
C GLY A 132 11.02 12.48 1.83
N GLU A 133 11.58 13.69 1.70
CA GLU A 133 11.78 14.33 0.40
C GLU A 133 13.02 13.82 -0.35
N ALA A 134 14.04 13.40 0.39
CA ALA A 134 15.28 12.83 -0.12
C ALA A 134 15.54 11.43 0.45
N PHE A 135 16.32 10.62 -0.25
CA PHE A 135 16.75 9.33 0.30
C PHE A 135 18.08 8.84 -0.30
N THR A 136 18.75 7.97 0.46
CA THR A 136 19.88 7.20 -0.04
C THR A 136 19.44 5.76 -0.29
N GLU A 137 19.60 5.30 -1.53
CA GLU A 137 19.38 3.91 -1.94
C GLU A 137 20.67 3.10 -1.80
N TYR A 138 20.56 1.94 -1.16
CA TYR A 138 21.59 0.90 -1.12
C TYR A 138 21.05 -0.36 -1.78
N LYS A 139 21.80 -0.91 -2.74
CA LYS A 139 21.55 -2.23 -3.32
C LYS A 139 22.62 -3.16 -2.81
N LEU A 140 22.19 -4.22 -2.13
CA LEU A 140 23.05 -5.19 -1.48
C LEU A 140 22.77 -6.56 -2.11
N SER A 141 23.83 -7.27 -2.44
CA SER A 141 23.77 -8.65 -2.90
C SER A 141 25.07 -9.38 -2.49
N PRO A 142 25.16 -10.71 -2.65
CA PRO A 142 26.40 -11.43 -2.43
C PRO A 142 27.59 -10.87 -3.22
N GLU A 143 27.34 -10.34 -4.42
CA GLU A 143 28.36 -9.83 -5.34
C GLU A 143 28.87 -8.43 -4.96
N GLY A 144 28.18 -7.71 -4.07
CA GLY A 144 28.63 -6.40 -3.62
C GLY A 144 27.51 -5.45 -3.21
N SER A 145 27.87 -4.17 -3.07
CA SER A 145 26.93 -3.11 -2.76
C SER A 145 27.07 -1.93 -3.72
N LYS A 146 25.94 -1.31 -4.04
CA LYS A 146 25.88 -0.04 -4.78
C LYS A 146 25.10 0.99 -3.97
N ARG A 147 25.55 2.24 -4.01
CA ARG A 147 24.91 3.37 -3.34
C ARG A 147 24.50 4.42 -4.36
N LYS A 148 23.30 4.98 -4.21
CA LYS A 148 22.82 6.12 -4.99
C LYS A 148 22.09 7.09 -4.06
N HIS A 149 22.45 8.36 -4.12
CA HIS A 149 21.68 9.41 -3.46
C HIS A 149 20.61 9.94 -4.41
N VAL A 150 19.42 10.20 -3.88
CA VAL A 150 18.31 10.85 -4.59
C VAL A 150 18.03 12.16 -3.84
N PRO A 151 18.21 13.32 -4.50
CA PRO A 151 18.01 14.62 -3.87
C PRO A 151 16.52 14.88 -3.62
N PRO A 152 16.18 15.93 -2.84
CA PRO A 152 14.81 16.34 -2.58
C PRO A 152 13.97 16.47 -3.87
N GLN A 153 12.76 15.91 -3.84
CA GLN A 153 11.83 15.97 -4.98
C GLN A 153 10.78 17.08 -4.83
N GLY A 154 10.88 17.93 -3.81
CA GLY A 154 9.94 19.02 -3.51
C GLY A 154 8.56 18.55 -2.99
N ARG A 155 8.44 17.25 -2.68
CA ARG A 155 7.30 16.65 -2.00
C ARG A 155 7.74 15.42 -1.21
N PRO A 156 7.11 15.11 -0.07
CA PRO A 156 7.40 13.89 0.67
C PRO A 156 7.00 12.66 -0.14
N LEU A 157 7.82 11.62 -0.08
CA LEU A 157 7.60 10.36 -0.76
C LEU A 157 7.34 9.27 0.27
N ASP A 158 6.22 8.57 0.13
CA ASP A 158 5.95 7.36 0.90
C ASP A 158 6.57 6.13 0.21
N ASP A 159 7.08 5.21 1.02
CA ASP A 159 7.28 3.82 0.59
C ASP A 159 5.96 3.04 0.65
N PRO A 160 5.89 1.82 0.08
CA PRO A 160 4.65 1.04 0.07
C PRO A 160 4.05 0.77 1.46
N LEU A 161 4.87 0.52 2.49
CA LEU A 161 4.39 0.20 3.83
C LEU A 161 4.07 1.45 4.66
N SER A 162 4.78 2.57 4.47
CA SER A 162 4.36 3.86 5.05
C SER A 162 3.05 4.35 4.43
N SER A 163 2.88 4.21 3.11
CA SER A 163 1.60 4.46 2.44
C SER A 163 0.47 3.63 3.05
N PHE A 164 0.72 2.34 3.29
CA PHE A 164 -0.24 1.45 3.94
C PHE A 164 -0.59 1.90 5.36
N LEU A 165 0.39 2.32 6.19
CA LEU A 165 0.08 2.84 7.52
C LEU A 165 -0.65 4.18 7.49
N ASN A 166 -0.26 5.09 6.62
CA ASN A 166 -0.97 6.36 6.42
C ASN A 166 -2.41 6.13 5.99
N TRP A 167 -2.64 5.14 5.12
CA TRP A 167 -3.98 4.69 4.78
C TRP A 167 -4.71 4.19 6.02
N ARG A 168 -4.14 3.27 6.79
CA ARG A 168 -4.79 2.75 8.01
C ARG A 168 -5.09 3.82 9.07
N ALA A 169 -4.24 4.83 9.19
CA ALA A 169 -4.44 5.95 10.11
C ALA A 169 -5.41 7.02 9.58
N GLY A 170 -5.96 6.84 8.37
CA GLY A 170 -6.91 7.77 7.76
C GLY A 170 -6.29 9.11 7.36
N VAL A 171 -4.97 9.15 7.13
CA VAL A 171 -4.26 10.35 6.66
C VAL A 171 -4.85 10.87 5.35
N TYR A 172 -5.38 9.97 4.52
CA TYR A 172 -6.01 10.31 3.25
C TYR A 172 -7.51 10.62 3.36
N GLY A 173 -8.05 10.61 4.57
CA GLY A 173 -9.47 10.83 4.86
C GLY A 173 -10.25 9.53 5.14
N PRO A 174 -11.53 9.65 5.55
CA PRO A 174 -12.42 8.50 5.77
C PRO A 174 -12.76 7.81 4.45
N LEU A 175 -13.25 6.56 4.51
CA LEU A 175 -13.77 5.86 3.34
C LEU A 175 -15.20 6.28 3.06
N ARG A 176 -15.48 6.64 1.80
CA ARG A 176 -16.81 6.93 1.28
C ARG A 176 -17.02 6.21 -0.06
N PRO A 177 -18.23 5.69 -0.33
CA PRO A 177 -18.55 5.13 -1.65
C PRO A 177 -18.27 6.14 -2.78
N GLY A 178 -17.70 5.66 -3.88
CA GLY A 178 -17.34 6.50 -5.03
C GLY A 178 -16.10 7.38 -4.84
N GLN A 179 -15.48 7.39 -3.66
CA GLN A 179 -14.32 8.23 -3.39
C GLN A 179 -13.08 7.75 -4.12
N VAL A 180 -12.30 8.70 -4.63
CA VAL A 180 -11.01 8.46 -5.27
C VAL A 180 -9.90 9.05 -4.40
N PHE A 181 -8.85 8.27 -4.18
CA PHE A 181 -7.64 8.68 -3.50
C PHE A 181 -6.46 8.60 -4.46
N LEU A 182 -5.59 9.60 -4.38
CA LEU A 182 -4.32 9.66 -5.09
C LEU A 182 -3.20 9.57 -4.07
N ILE A 183 -2.45 8.47 -4.08
CA ILE A 183 -1.39 8.21 -3.12
C ILE A 183 -0.05 8.23 -3.83
N ASP A 184 0.77 9.23 -3.53
CA ASP A 184 2.14 9.30 -4.03
C ASP A 184 3.02 8.28 -3.31
N ASN A 185 3.70 7.44 -4.08
CA ASN A 185 4.43 6.28 -3.57
C ASN A 185 5.71 6.05 -4.37
N LEU A 186 6.64 5.31 -3.78
CA LEU A 186 7.85 4.81 -4.42
C LEU A 186 7.72 3.32 -4.74
N ALA A 187 7.19 2.95 -5.92
CA ALA A 187 7.47 1.59 -6.42
C ALA A 187 8.85 1.56 -7.04
N ARG A 188 9.69 0.71 -6.46
CA ARG A 188 11.07 0.43 -6.90
C ARG A 188 11.99 1.65 -6.84
N ARG A 189 11.84 2.63 -7.74
CA ARG A 189 12.79 3.74 -8.00
C ARG A 189 12.15 5.01 -8.52
N GLU A 190 10.89 4.96 -8.93
CA GLU A 190 10.22 6.10 -9.52
C GLU A 190 9.05 6.48 -8.64
N PRO A 191 8.86 7.79 -8.41
CA PRO A 191 7.58 8.28 -7.94
C PRO A 191 6.48 7.78 -8.87
N LEU A 192 5.43 7.25 -8.27
CA LEU A 192 4.19 6.93 -8.94
C LEU A 192 3.04 7.40 -8.06
N THR A 193 1.90 7.62 -8.69
CA THR A 193 0.66 7.94 -7.97
C THR A 193 -0.26 6.74 -8.11
N LEU A 194 -0.57 6.11 -6.98
CA LEU A 194 -1.58 5.04 -6.93
C LEU A 194 -2.95 5.71 -6.93
N ARG A 195 -3.78 5.35 -7.92
CA ARG A 195 -5.19 5.74 -7.93
C ARG A 195 -6.01 4.64 -7.28
N LEU A 196 -6.54 4.92 -6.08
CA LEU A 196 -7.45 4.03 -5.37
C LEU A 196 -8.87 4.56 -5.50
N THR A 197 -9.83 3.71 -5.81
CA THR A 197 -11.25 4.06 -5.89
C THR A 197 -12.05 3.14 -4.98
N ILE A 198 -12.87 3.71 -4.12
CA ILE A 198 -13.92 2.97 -3.40
C ILE A 198 -15.13 2.93 -4.34
N ALA A 199 -15.61 1.74 -4.66
CA ALA A 199 -16.76 1.56 -5.53
C ALA A 199 -17.99 2.27 -4.96
N SER A 200 -18.96 2.58 -5.82
CA SER A 200 -20.27 3.05 -5.35
C SER A 200 -20.98 1.94 -4.56
N GLU A 201 -21.97 2.31 -3.76
CA GLU A 201 -22.73 1.32 -3.00
C GLU A 201 -23.47 0.33 -3.92
N GLU A 202 -24.03 0.82 -5.02
CA GLU A 202 -24.70 0.00 -6.04
C GLU A 202 -23.74 -1.02 -6.65
N GLU A 203 -22.55 -0.57 -7.03
CA GLU A 203 -21.53 -1.43 -7.60
C GLU A 203 -21.03 -2.46 -6.58
N ALA A 204 -20.72 -2.03 -5.35
CA ALA A 204 -20.33 -2.93 -4.27
C ALA A 204 -21.42 -3.98 -4.03
N ARG A 205 -22.70 -3.58 -3.94
CA ARG A 205 -23.82 -4.50 -3.72
C ARG A 205 -23.94 -5.55 -4.83
N SER A 206 -23.77 -5.17 -6.09
CA SER A 206 -23.84 -6.10 -7.22
C SER A 206 -22.70 -7.12 -7.26
N LYS A 207 -21.52 -6.77 -6.72
CA LYS A 207 -20.31 -7.60 -6.73
C LYS A 207 -20.02 -8.30 -5.40
N ARG A 208 -20.83 -8.05 -4.37
CA ARG A 208 -20.61 -8.58 -3.02
C ARG A 208 -20.63 -10.11 -3.06
N PRO A 209 -19.61 -10.79 -2.50
CA PRO A 209 -19.62 -12.25 -2.40
C PRO A 209 -20.85 -12.73 -1.63
N THR A 210 -21.45 -13.84 -2.06
CA THR A 210 -22.65 -14.42 -1.42
C THR A 210 -22.37 -14.96 -0.01
N SER A 211 -21.10 -15.17 0.36
CA SER A 211 -20.73 -15.63 1.70
C SER A 211 -20.99 -14.55 2.75
N GLN A 212 -22.09 -14.68 3.50
CA GLN A 212 -22.48 -13.75 4.58
C GLN A 212 -21.58 -13.83 5.83
N ALA A 213 -20.67 -14.80 5.90
CA ALA A 213 -19.80 -15.01 7.07
C ALA A 213 -18.77 -13.88 7.28
N GLU A 214 -18.53 -13.05 6.26
CA GLU A 214 -17.52 -11.99 6.28
C GLU A 214 -18.18 -10.61 6.14
N ASN A 215 -17.69 -9.61 6.89
CA ASN A 215 -18.22 -8.25 6.85
C ASN A 215 -17.68 -7.48 5.63
N TRP A 216 -18.25 -7.75 4.44
CA TRP A 216 -17.87 -7.12 3.18
C TRP A 216 -18.40 -5.68 3.07
N SER A 217 -17.68 -4.74 3.65
CA SER A 217 -18.13 -3.34 3.79
C SER A 217 -17.81 -2.49 2.56
N PHE A 218 -16.56 -2.53 2.07
CA PHE A 218 -16.12 -1.67 0.97
C PHE A 218 -15.46 -2.47 -0.15
N LEU A 219 -15.76 -2.10 -1.40
CA LEU A 219 -15.04 -2.59 -2.57
C LEU A 219 -14.02 -1.54 -3.00
N LEU A 220 -12.74 -1.87 -2.88
CA LEU A 220 -11.60 -1.07 -3.30
C LEU A 220 -11.14 -1.50 -4.69
N ARG A 221 -10.74 -0.52 -5.51
CA ARG A 221 -10.04 -0.74 -6.77
C ARG A 221 -8.76 0.07 -6.81
N ALA A 222 -7.71 -0.53 -7.37
CA ALA A 222 -6.48 0.17 -7.70
C ALA A 222 -6.16 -0.04 -9.17
N ASP A 223 -5.94 1.05 -9.88
CA ASP A 223 -5.42 1.03 -11.24
C ASP A 223 -3.90 1.17 -11.20
N LEU A 224 -3.19 0.17 -11.69
CA LEU A 224 -1.72 0.13 -11.71
C LEU A 224 -1.24 0.36 -13.15
N GLU A 225 -1.07 1.63 -13.51
CA GLU A 225 -0.56 2.05 -14.83
C GLU A 225 0.86 1.54 -15.10
N LYS A 226 1.67 1.51 -14.04
CA LYS A 226 3.04 0.97 -14.05
C LYS A 226 3.09 -0.33 -13.27
N GLU A 227 4.10 -1.13 -13.56
CA GLU A 227 4.33 -2.39 -12.86
C GLU A 227 4.74 -2.17 -11.41
N VAL A 228 3.89 -2.55 -10.45
CA VAL A 228 4.13 -2.26 -9.03
C VAL A 228 4.93 -3.37 -8.32
N ALA A 229 5.05 -4.59 -8.89
CA ALA A 229 5.78 -5.69 -8.24
C ALA A 229 6.21 -6.85 -9.17
N GLU A 230 7.07 -6.63 -10.18
CA GLU A 230 7.70 -7.65 -11.09
C GLU A 230 6.76 -8.48 -11.98
N SER A 231 5.50 -8.57 -11.60
CA SER A 231 4.50 -9.42 -12.22
C SER A 231 3.12 -8.77 -12.25
N LEU A 232 2.90 -7.67 -11.51
CA LEU A 232 1.60 -7.02 -11.36
C LEU A 232 1.50 -5.75 -12.21
N ARG A 233 0.66 -5.79 -13.26
CA ARG A 233 0.17 -4.65 -14.05
C ARG A 233 -1.33 -4.82 -14.24
N GLY A 234 -2.08 -3.71 -14.30
CA GLY A 234 -3.53 -3.75 -14.53
C GLY A 234 -4.33 -3.35 -13.30
N SER A 235 -5.47 -4.02 -13.08
CA SER A 235 -6.39 -3.68 -11.99
C SER A 235 -6.28 -4.65 -10.82
N LEU A 236 -6.28 -4.08 -9.62
CA LEU A 236 -6.50 -4.79 -8.37
C LEU A 236 -7.89 -4.43 -7.85
N GLU A 237 -8.66 -5.42 -7.47
CA GLU A 237 -9.93 -5.27 -6.78
C GLU A 237 -9.80 -5.92 -5.40
N GLY A 238 -10.31 -5.29 -4.34
CA GLY A 238 -10.20 -5.84 -3.00
C GLY A 238 -11.42 -5.50 -2.17
N TRP A 239 -11.81 -6.43 -1.32
CA TRP A 239 -12.87 -6.21 -0.35
C TRP A 239 -12.30 -5.90 1.02
N LEU A 240 -12.81 -4.84 1.62
CA LEU A 240 -12.46 -4.39 2.96
C LEU A 240 -13.62 -4.55 3.93
N ASP A 241 -13.31 -4.79 5.20
CA ASP A 241 -14.28 -4.62 6.29
C ASP A 241 -14.32 -3.18 6.82
N GLU A 242 -15.16 -2.93 7.84
CA GLU A 242 -15.29 -1.62 8.50
C GLU A 242 -14.01 -1.16 9.19
N GLN A 243 -13.12 -2.09 9.54
CA GLN A 243 -11.78 -1.80 10.08
C GLN A 243 -10.74 -1.63 8.96
N TRP A 244 -11.18 -1.60 7.70
CA TRP A 244 -10.35 -1.47 6.52
C TRP A 244 -9.40 -2.67 6.34
N VAL A 245 -9.67 -3.82 6.98
CA VAL A 245 -8.97 -5.10 6.74
C VAL A 245 -9.23 -5.52 5.31
N VAL A 246 -8.21 -5.78 4.51
CA VAL A 246 -8.39 -6.50 3.25
C VAL A 246 -8.77 -7.94 3.58
N LEU A 247 -10.01 -8.32 3.27
CA LEU A 247 -10.53 -9.67 3.44
C LEU A 247 -10.24 -10.54 2.22
N PHE A 248 -10.35 -9.92 1.04
CA PHE A 248 -10.07 -10.54 -0.25
C PHE A 248 -9.42 -9.52 -1.18
N ALA A 249 -8.49 -9.95 -2.01
CA ALA A 249 -7.95 -9.16 -3.11
C ALA A 249 -7.83 -10.03 -4.37
N LYS A 250 -8.09 -9.45 -5.53
CA LYS A 250 -7.99 -10.06 -6.85
C LYS A 250 -7.16 -9.14 -7.73
N ALA A 251 -6.12 -9.70 -8.31
CA ALA A 251 -5.26 -9.07 -9.28
C ALA A 251 -5.52 -9.67 -10.66
N ASN A 252 -5.80 -8.82 -11.64
CA ASN A 252 -5.91 -9.23 -13.03
C ASN A 252 -4.56 -9.04 -13.75
N ASN A 253 -4.32 -9.83 -14.79
CA ASN A 253 -3.13 -9.73 -15.66
C ASN A 253 -1.78 -9.92 -14.94
N VAL A 254 -1.75 -10.82 -13.95
CA VAL A 254 -0.49 -11.27 -13.34
C VAL A 254 0.29 -12.10 -14.35
N ARG A 255 1.51 -11.70 -14.65
CA ARG A 255 2.36 -12.38 -15.65
C ARG A 255 2.44 -13.89 -15.37
N LEU A 256 2.17 -14.73 -16.37
CA LEU A 256 2.12 -16.20 -16.34
C LEU A 256 0.97 -16.87 -15.56
N LEU A 257 0.29 -16.14 -14.66
CA LEU A 257 -0.80 -16.68 -13.84
C LEU A 257 -2.18 -16.18 -14.30
N GLY A 258 -2.22 -15.08 -15.06
CA GLY A 258 -3.44 -14.43 -15.50
C GLY A 258 -4.15 -13.79 -14.32
N GLU A 259 -5.06 -14.52 -13.70
CA GLU A 259 -5.80 -14.08 -12.53
C GLU A 259 -5.20 -14.69 -11.26
N VAL A 260 -5.01 -13.85 -10.24
CA VAL A 260 -4.60 -14.29 -8.90
C VAL A 260 -5.52 -13.65 -7.88
N TRP A 261 -5.91 -14.38 -6.86
CA TRP A 261 -6.60 -13.83 -5.71
C TRP A 261 -5.92 -14.24 -4.40
N ALA A 262 -6.09 -13.42 -3.39
CA ALA A 262 -5.65 -13.69 -2.03
C ALA A 262 -6.81 -13.50 -1.05
N ARG A 263 -6.89 -14.38 -0.04
CA ARG A 263 -7.87 -14.32 1.04
C ARG A 263 -7.16 -14.23 2.37
N LEU A 264 -7.74 -13.46 3.29
CA LEU A 264 -7.34 -13.46 4.68
C LEU A 264 -7.58 -14.86 5.25
N SER A 265 -6.54 -15.52 5.75
CA SER A 265 -6.62 -16.87 6.31
C SER A 265 -6.50 -16.89 7.84
N GLY A 266 -6.04 -15.80 8.45
CA GLY A 266 -5.96 -15.73 9.91
C GLY A 266 -5.56 -14.35 10.43
N LYS A 267 -5.87 -14.13 11.71
CA LYS A 267 -5.39 -13.01 12.53
C LYS A 267 -4.88 -13.60 13.85
N TRP A 268 -3.64 -13.31 14.24
CA TRP A 268 -3.14 -13.68 15.58
C TRP A 268 -2.29 -12.57 16.17
N MET A 269 -2.14 -12.65 17.49
CA MET A 269 -1.22 -11.82 18.24
C MET A 269 0.20 -12.30 17.96
N LEU A 270 1.09 -11.36 17.63
CA LEU A 270 2.51 -11.63 17.64
C LEU A 270 2.91 -11.89 19.09
N LEU A 271 3.47 -13.07 19.36
CA LEU A 271 4.32 -13.26 20.53
C LEU A 271 5.48 -12.29 20.32
N GLU A 272 5.53 -11.21 21.11
CA GLU A 272 6.45 -10.08 20.89
C GLU A 272 7.84 -10.58 20.47
N PRO A 273 8.29 -10.36 19.22
CA PRO A 273 9.71 -10.24 19.02
C PRO A 273 10.05 -8.88 19.63
N GLU A 274 10.73 -8.88 20.79
CA GLU A 274 11.38 -7.67 21.27
C GLU A 274 12.25 -7.14 20.12
N LEU A 275 11.80 -6.10 19.41
CA LEU A 275 12.70 -5.27 18.61
C LEU A 275 13.56 -4.53 19.63
N ARG A 276 14.63 -5.19 20.09
CA ARG A 276 15.55 -4.73 21.15
C ARG A 276 16.20 -3.39 20.84
N SER A 277 16.13 -2.97 19.59
CA SER A 277 16.45 -1.62 19.12
C SER A 277 15.70 -1.39 17.81
N SER A 278 15.46 -0.10 17.48
CA SER A 278 15.17 0.28 16.09
C SER A 278 16.18 -0.44 15.21
N PRO A 279 15.80 -1.14 14.13
CA PRO A 279 16.80 -1.62 13.20
C PRO A 279 17.46 -0.36 12.62
N GLU A 280 18.54 0.12 13.24
CA GLU A 280 19.61 0.70 12.46
C GLU A 280 19.87 -0.33 11.40
N PRO A 281 19.58 -0.03 10.14
CA PRO A 281 19.49 -1.07 9.16
C PRO A 281 20.85 -1.72 9.08
N PRO A 282 20.99 -3.03 9.37
CA PRO A 282 22.23 -3.69 9.06
C PRO A 282 22.42 -3.54 7.55
N LEU A 283 23.31 -2.60 7.18
CA LEU A 283 23.93 -2.52 5.86
C LEU A 283 24.90 -3.69 5.66
N GLU A 284 25.03 -4.54 6.69
CA GLU A 284 25.71 -5.82 6.66
C GLU A 284 25.21 -6.68 5.50
N LYS A 285 26.15 -7.31 4.81
CA LYS A 285 25.89 -8.20 3.66
C LYS A 285 25.41 -9.59 4.12
N LEU A 286 24.47 -9.62 5.06
CA LEU A 286 23.85 -10.85 5.54
C LEU A 286 22.41 -10.93 5.02
N LYS A 287 22.00 -12.15 4.67
CA LYS A 287 20.60 -12.46 4.34
C LYS A 287 19.75 -12.18 5.59
N TRP A 288 18.66 -11.45 5.42
CA TRP A 288 17.71 -11.28 6.52
C TRP A 288 16.82 -12.49 6.66
N GLU A 289 16.75 -12.99 7.89
CA GLU A 289 15.80 -13.98 8.37
C GLU A 289 15.02 -13.29 9.49
N ILE A 290 14.00 -12.53 9.10
CA ILE A 290 12.98 -12.00 10.02
C ILE A 290 11.88 -13.05 10.19
#